data_AF-A0A3G3C2L6-F1
#
_entry.id   AF-A0A3G3C2L6-F1
#
_cell.length_a   1.000
_cell.length_b   1.000
_cell.length_c   1.000
_cell.angle_alpha   90.00
_cell.angle_beta   90.00
_cell.angle_gamma   90.00
#
_symmetry.space_group_name_H-M   'P 1'
#
loop_
_entity.id
_entity.type
_entity.pdbx_description
1 polymer ?
#
loop_
_entity_poly.entity_id
_entity_poly.type
_entity_poly.pdbx_seq_one_letter_code
_entity_poly.pdbx_strand_id
1 'polypeptide(L)'
;VHRRVPPDRFDVDAHYDPTGKRKNTSYTPYGCFIDEPGLFDARFFNMSPREAYQTDPMGRLALVTAYEALEMSGFVPDRTPSSMTDRIGTFYGQSSDDWRQVNAAENIDTYYIPGNIRAFGPGRINYYFKFKGPSYNVDTACSSSFSAIQLACTS
;
A
#
# COMPACT_ATOMS: atom_id res chain seq x y z
N VAL A 1 21.09 -3.08 1.74
CA VAL A 1 21.64 -2.46 2.97
C VAL A 1 20.57 -2.47 4.05
N HIS A 2 20.70 -3.35 5.04
CA HIS A 2 19.77 -3.38 6.17
C HIS A 2 20.18 -2.31 7.18
N ARG A 3 19.22 -1.83 7.98
CA ARG A 3 19.48 -0.89 9.08
C ARG A 3 18.66 -1.27 10.30
N ARG A 4 19.03 -0.70 11.45
CA ARG A 4 18.25 -0.86 12.68
C ARG A 4 16.87 -0.24 12.48
N VAL A 5 15.83 -0.81 13.10
CA VAL A 5 14.46 -0.29 13.02
C VAL A 5 14.47 1.20 13.38
N PRO A 6 13.98 2.08 12.49
CA PRO A 6 13.87 3.50 12.75
C PRO A 6 12.98 3.84 13.96
N PRO A 7 13.33 4.85 14.78
CA PRO A 7 12.60 5.19 15.99
C PRO A 7 11.20 5.74 15.76
N ASP A 8 10.91 6.22 14.54
CA ASP A 8 9.58 6.66 14.09
C ASP A 8 8.65 5.48 13.70
N ARG A 9 9.07 4.23 13.93
CA ARG A 9 8.20 3.04 13.84
C ARG A 9 7.76 2.59 15.24
N PHE A 10 8.73 2.26 16.10
CA PHE A 10 8.54 1.89 17.50
C PHE A 10 9.90 1.85 18.22
N ASP A 11 9.89 1.81 19.55
CA ASP A 11 11.11 1.60 20.35
C ASP A 11 11.62 0.15 20.20
N VAL A 12 12.63 -0.03 19.35
CA VAL A 12 13.19 -1.36 19.06
C VAL A 12 13.86 -2.02 20.28
N ASP A 13 14.37 -1.25 21.24
CA ASP A 13 15.03 -1.83 22.42
C ASP A 13 14.00 -2.47 23.37
N ALA A 14 12.81 -1.90 23.45
CA ALA A 14 11.68 -2.51 24.15
C ALA A 14 11.22 -3.83 23.49
N HIS A 15 11.44 -3.98 22.18
CA HIS A 15 10.95 -5.10 21.37
C HIS A 15 12.04 -6.08 20.88
N TYR A 16 13.28 -5.96 21.36
CA TYR A 16 14.39 -6.84 20.95
C TYR A 16 14.74 -7.84 22.05
N ASP A 17 14.68 -9.14 21.76
CA ASP A 17 15.16 -10.21 22.63
C ASP A 17 15.88 -11.29 21.82
N PRO A 18 17.23 -11.30 21.80
CA PRO A 18 17.98 -12.33 21.08
C PRO A 18 17.81 -13.73 21.68
N THR A 19 17.31 -13.86 22.91
CA THR A 19 17.08 -15.16 23.56
C THR A 19 15.72 -15.77 23.22
N GLY A 20 14.80 -14.98 22.67
CA GLY A 20 13.45 -15.44 22.30
C GLY A 20 12.55 -15.85 23.48
N LYS A 21 12.89 -15.46 24.70
CA LYS A 21 12.16 -15.88 25.91
C LYS A 21 11.01 -14.94 26.27
N ARG A 22 11.14 -13.66 25.92
CA ARG A 22 10.10 -12.65 26.15
C ARG A 22 9.03 -12.72 25.06
N LYS A 23 7.78 -12.44 25.44
CA LYS A 23 6.66 -12.31 24.50
C LYS A 23 6.71 -10.94 23.81
N ASN A 24 6.17 -10.86 22.60
CA ASN A 24 6.08 -9.62 21.79
C ASN A 24 7.44 -8.94 21.52
N THR A 25 8.49 -9.76 21.42
CA THR A 25 9.84 -9.34 21.04
C THR A 25 10.34 -10.12 19.84
N SER A 26 11.24 -9.52 19.06
CA SER A 26 11.90 -10.12 17.90
C SER A 26 13.34 -10.51 18.23
N TYR A 27 13.85 -11.54 17.54
CA TYR A 27 15.26 -11.93 17.58
C TYR A 27 16.19 -10.93 16.89
N THR A 28 15.64 -10.01 16.09
CA THR A 28 16.41 -9.05 15.31
C THR A 28 15.86 -7.63 15.47
N PRO A 29 16.73 -6.62 15.69
CA PRO A 29 16.37 -5.22 15.67
C PRO A 29 16.57 -4.58 14.27
N TYR A 30 16.78 -5.38 13.22
CA TYR A 30 17.15 -4.92 11.87
C TYR A 30 16.08 -5.24 10.82
N GLY A 31 16.03 -4.40 9.77
CA GLY A 31 15.18 -4.58 8.59
C GLY A 31 15.60 -3.69 7.42
N CYS A 32 14.81 -3.72 6.35
CA CYS A 32 14.93 -2.83 5.21
C CYS A 32 13.68 -1.93 5.18
N PHE A 33 13.88 -0.61 5.20
CA PHE A 33 12.80 0.35 5.40
C PHE A 33 12.82 1.39 4.31
N ILE A 34 11.65 1.69 3.76
CA ILE A 34 11.43 2.86 2.90
C ILE A 34 11.70 4.12 3.74
N ASP A 35 12.43 5.06 3.16
CA ASP A 35 12.62 6.38 3.74
C ASP A 35 11.34 7.20 3.59
N GLU A 36 10.93 7.86 4.67
CA GLU A 36 9.80 8.79 4.68
C GLU A 36 8.47 8.22 4.12
N PRO A 37 8.01 7.01 4.51
CA PRO A 37 6.82 6.38 3.93
C PRO A 37 5.50 7.11 4.25
N GLY A 38 5.56 8.13 5.13
CA GLY A 38 4.43 8.99 5.45
C GLY A 38 4.20 10.14 4.46
N LEU A 39 5.18 10.46 3.60
CA LEU A 39 5.05 11.52 2.61
C LEU A 39 4.06 11.14 1.52
N PHE A 40 3.10 12.03 1.27
CA PHE A 40 2.04 11.81 0.30
C PHE A 40 1.39 13.15 -0.10
N ASP A 41 1.23 13.39 -1.40
CA ASP A 41 0.49 14.55 -1.90
C ASP A 41 -1.02 14.28 -1.85
N ALA A 42 -1.60 14.50 -0.68
CA ALA A 42 -3.03 14.30 -0.47
C ALA A 42 -3.90 15.15 -1.41
N ARG A 43 -3.46 16.36 -1.77
CA ARG A 43 -4.25 17.26 -2.62
C ARG A 43 -4.28 16.76 -4.06
N PHE A 44 -3.15 16.31 -4.59
CA PHE A 44 -3.06 15.72 -5.91
C PHE A 44 -4.03 14.54 -6.06
N PHE A 45 -4.09 13.66 -5.04
CA PHE A 45 -4.97 12.50 -5.03
C PHE A 45 -6.40 12.74 -4.48
N ASN A 46 -6.83 14.00 -4.36
CA ASN A 46 -8.16 14.39 -3.87
C ASN A 46 -8.54 13.83 -2.49
N MET A 47 -7.58 13.69 -1.58
CA MET A 47 -7.80 13.29 -0.19
C MET A 47 -7.71 14.50 0.75
N SER A 48 -8.62 14.55 1.72
CA SER A 48 -8.48 15.51 2.82
C SER A 48 -7.27 15.15 3.69
N PRO A 49 -6.64 16.10 4.41
CA PRO A 49 -5.56 15.79 5.34
C PRO A 49 -5.96 14.74 6.40
N ARG A 50 -7.23 14.76 6.84
CA ARG A 50 -7.78 13.78 7.79
C ARG A 50 -7.88 12.38 7.19
N GLU A 51 -8.36 12.26 5.96
CA GLU A 51 -8.41 10.97 5.26
C GLU A 51 -7.01 10.41 4.98
N ALA A 52 -6.09 11.26 4.49
CA ALA A 52 -4.73 10.86 4.16
C ALA A 52 -3.97 10.34 5.39
N TYR A 53 -4.17 10.96 6.56
CA TYR A 53 -3.59 10.50 7.82
C TYR A 53 -4.07 9.09 8.22
N GLN A 54 -5.35 8.79 8.00
CA GLN A 54 -5.91 7.47 8.33
C GLN A 54 -5.68 6.40 7.26
N THR A 55 -5.19 6.79 6.09
CA THR A 55 -4.95 5.88 4.97
C THR A 55 -3.61 5.19 5.11
N ASP A 56 -3.61 3.87 4.93
CA ASP A 56 -2.42 3.03 4.97
C ASP A 56 -1.32 3.60 4.04
N PRO A 57 -0.08 3.81 4.54
CA PRO A 57 1.07 4.19 3.71
C PRO A 57 1.23 3.32 2.47
N MET A 58 0.93 2.01 2.55
CA MET A 58 0.99 1.10 1.40
C MET A 58 0.02 1.52 0.29
N GLY A 59 -1.22 1.89 0.64
CA GLY A 59 -2.20 2.37 -0.32
C GLY A 59 -1.85 3.74 -0.91
N ARG A 60 -1.24 4.62 -0.11
CA ARG A 60 -0.73 5.93 -0.55
C ARG A 60 0.44 5.79 -1.53
N LEU A 61 1.43 4.96 -1.19
CA LEU A 61 2.57 4.67 -2.07
C LEU A 61 2.13 3.92 -3.34
N ALA A 62 1.11 3.06 -3.27
CA ALA A 62 0.56 2.41 -4.46
C ALA A 62 -0.04 3.41 -5.44
N LEU A 63 -0.74 4.45 -4.96
CA LEU A 63 -1.25 5.53 -5.83
C LEU A 63 -0.13 6.33 -6.49
N VAL A 64 0.90 6.70 -5.72
CA VAL A 64 2.07 7.45 -6.23
C VAL A 64 2.80 6.65 -7.29
N THR A 65 3.15 5.40 -6.98
CA THR A 65 3.91 4.55 -7.92
C THR A 65 3.09 4.14 -9.14
N ALA A 66 1.76 3.99 -9.01
CA ALA A 66 0.89 3.80 -10.16
C ALA A 66 0.86 5.03 -11.08
N TYR A 67 0.78 6.24 -10.51
CA TYR A 67 0.87 7.49 -11.27
C TYR A 67 2.20 7.60 -12.03
N GLU A 68 3.31 7.42 -11.33
CA GLU A 68 4.65 7.46 -11.92
C GLU A 68 4.81 6.42 -13.04
N ALA A 69 4.35 5.19 -12.83
CA ALA A 69 4.42 4.14 -13.84
C ALA A 69 3.59 4.45 -15.09
N LEU A 70 2.39 5.01 -14.92
CA LEU A 70 1.54 5.42 -16.04
C LEU A 70 2.18 6.55 -16.84
N GLU A 71 2.69 7.60 -16.17
CA GLU A 71 3.45 8.69 -16.80
C GLU A 71 4.68 8.17 -17.55
N MET A 72 5.49 7.30 -16.93
CA MET A 72 6.67 6.69 -17.55
C MET A 72 6.32 5.87 -18.81
N SER A 73 5.15 5.23 -18.84
CA SER A 73 4.67 4.49 -20.01
C SER A 73 4.09 5.38 -21.12
N GLY A 74 3.97 6.70 -20.87
CA GLY A 74 3.30 7.64 -21.76
C GLY A 74 1.79 7.36 -21.89
N PHE A 75 1.19 6.77 -20.86
CA PHE A 75 -0.23 6.44 -20.82
C PHE A 75 -1.06 7.72 -20.74
N VAL A 76 -2.06 7.83 -21.62
CA VAL A 76 -3.06 8.90 -21.58
C VAL A 76 -4.43 8.23 -21.68
N PRO A 77 -5.34 8.45 -20.70
CA PRO A 77 -6.68 7.88 -20.74
C PRO A 77 -7.38 8.18 -22.06
N ASP A 78 -8.03 7.15 -22.63
CA ASP A 78 -8.88 7.24 -23.83
C ASP A 78 -8.18 7.79 -25.10
N ARG A 79 -6.84 7.85 -25.12
CA ARG A 79 -6.04 8.26 -26.29
C ARG A 79 -5.99 7.18 -27.39
N THR A 80 -5.94 5.91 -27.01
CA THR A 80 -5.85 4.77 -27.94
C THR A 80 -6.84 3.68 -27.53
N PRO A 81 -7.21 2.75 -28.44
CA PRO A 81 -8.07 1.61 -28.07
C PRO A 81 -7.55 0.79 -26.88
N SER A 82 -6.22 0.74 -26.69
CA SER A 82 -5.59 0.06 -25.55
C SER A 82 -5.60 0.88 -24.26
N SER A 83 -5.79 2.20 -24.32
CA SER A 83 -5.81 3.08 -23.15
C SER A 83 -7.21 3.53 -22.73
N MET A 84 -8.24 2.95 -23.35
CA MET A 84 -9.63 3.14 -22.95
C MET A 84 -9.81 2.72 -21.49
N THR A 85 -10.46 3.55 -20.68
CA THR A 85 -10.60 3.33 -19.24
C THR A 85 -11.28 2.00 -18.86
N ASP A 86 -12.13 1.43 -19.72
CA ASP A 86 -12.77 0.12 -19.56
C ASP A 86 -11.88 -1.08 -19.93
N ARG A 87 -10.71 -0.82 -20.52
CA ARG A 87 -9.69 -1.82 -20.87
C ARG A 87 -8.57 -1.93 -19.83
N ILE A 88 -8.62 -1.12 -18.78
CA ILE A 88 -7.58 -1.06 -17.74
C ILE A 88 -8.10 -1.68 -16.45
N GLY A 89 -7.33 -2.62 -15.91
CA GLY A 89 -7.55 -3.22 -14.59
C GLY A 89 -6.33 -3.08 -13.69
N THR A 90 -6.53 -3.22 -12.38
CA THR A 90 -5.50 -3.11 -11.35
C THR A 90 -5.39 -4.42 -10.56
N PHE A 91 -4.18 -4.96 -10.47
CA PHE A 91 -3.87 -6.19 -9.74
C PHE A 91 -2.75 -5.89 -8.75
N TYR A 92 -3.04 -6.02 -7.45
CA TYR A 92 -2.14 -5.60 -6.38
C TYR A 92 -1.91 -6.72 -5.38
N GLY A 93 -0.65 -6.99 -5.04
CA GLY A 93 -0.28 -8.01 -4.05
C GLY A 93 -0.04 -7.39 -2.68
N GLN A 94 -0.77 -7.82 -1.64
CA GLN A 94 -0.62 -7.29 -0.28
C GLN A 94 -0.99 -8.33 0.78
N SER A 95 -0.02 -8.67 1.65
CA SER A 95 -0.19 -9.68 2.70
C SER A 95 -0.34 -9.12 4.12
N SER A 96 -0.13 -7.82 4.30
CA SER A 96 -0.27 -7.15 5.60
C SER A 96 -1.11 -5.88 5.50
N ASP A 97 -1.72 -5.49 6.61
CA ASP A 97 -2.50 -4.26 6.80
C ASP A 97 -2.18 -3.66 8.18
N ASP A 98 -0.88 -3.56 8.48
CA ASP A 98 -0.35 -3.24 9.81
C ASP A 98 -0.78 -1.84 10.27
N TRP A 99 -0.92 -0.88 9.35
CA TRP A 99 -1.41 0.47 9.68
C TRP A 99 -2.78 0.42 10.34
N ARG A 100 -3.66 -0.48 9.85
CA ARG A 100 -4.97 -0.72 10.44
C ARG A 100 -4.88 -1.20 11.88
N GLN A 101 -3.95 -2.10 12.15
CA GLN A 101 -3.87 -2.85 13.41
C GLN A 101 -3.13 -2.08 14.49
N VAL A 102 -2.11 -1.31 14.12
CA VAL A 102 -1.19 -0.67 15.07
C VAL A 102 -1.42 0.84 15.14
N ASN A 103 -1.68 1.52 14.03
CA ASN A 103 -1.75 2.98 14.01
C ASN A 103 -3.19 3.51 14.01
N ALA A 104 -3.99 3.14 13.01
CA ALA A 104 -5.37 3.61 12.89
C ALA A 104 -6.30 3.03 13.98
N ALA A 105 -5.94 1.87 14.55
CA ALA A 105 -6.68 1.25 15.64
C ALA A 105 -6.57 2.00 16.98
N GLU A 106 -5.51 2.80 17.19
CA GLU A 106 -5.36 3.59 18.43
C GLU A 106 -6.49 4.62 18.59
N ASN A 107 -7.02 5.13 17.48
CA ASN A 107 -8.15 6.04 17.46
C ASN A 107 -9.01 5.84 16.21
N ILE A 108 -9.96 4.92 16.31
CA ILE A 108 -10.90 4.58 15.23
C ILE A 108 -11.77 5.80 14.89
N ASP A 109 -11.81 6.16 13.61
CA ASP A 109 -12.61 7.27 13.09
C ASP A 109 -13.20 6.88 11.72
N THR A 110 -13.88 7.84 11.08
CA THR A 110 -14.63 7.72 9.83
C THR A 110 -13.86 7.04 8.69
N TYR A 111 -12.56 7.29 8.53
CA TYR A 111 -11.76 6.70 7.45
C TYR A 111 -11.01 5.43 7.86
N TYR A 112 -11.24 4.89 9.06
CA TYR A 112 -10.59 3.66 9.53
C TYR A 112 -10.80 2.49 8.56
N ILE A 113 -12.02 2.30 8.05
CA ILE A 113 -12.33 1.24 7.09
C ILE A 113 -11.80 1.56 5.68
N PRO A 114 -12.22 2.65 5.01
CA PRO A 114 -11.82 2.92 3.63
C PRO A 114 -10.33 3.24 3.48
N GLY A 115 -9.65 3.67 4.54
CA GLY A 115 -8.22 3.93 4.54
C GLY A 115 -7.34 2.67 4.61
N ASN A 116 -7.89 1.54 5.05
CA ASN A 116 -7.07 0.41 5.51
C ASN A 116 -7.45 -0.97 4.96
N ILE A 117 -8.69 -1.18 4.51
CA ILE A 117 -9.04 -2.48 3.92
C ILE A 117 -8.24 -2.69 2.64
N ARG A 118 -7.59 -3.86 2.50
CA ARG A 118 -6.69 -4.19 1.38
C ARG A 118 -7.30 -4.04 -0.01
N ALA A 119 -8.61 -4.28 -0.13
CA ALA A 119 -9.36 -4.06 -1.38
C ALA A 119 -9.32 -2.59 -1.88
N PHE A 120 -9.15 -1.62 -0.97
CA PHE A 120 -9.04 -0.21 -1.34
C PHE A 120 -7.68 0.17 -1.91
N GLY A 121 -6.63 -0.64 -1.76
CA GLY A 121 -5.35 -0.42 -2.44
C GLY A 121 -5.53 -0.31 -3.97
N PRO A 122 -5.91 -1.41 -4.65
CA PRO A 122 -6.21 -1.38 -6.09
C PRO A 122 -7.48 -0.58 -6.40
N GLY A 123 -8.47 -0.59 -5.51
CA GLY A 123 -9.73 0.15 -5.71
C GLY A 123 -9.54 1.66 -5.80
N ARG A 124 -8.62 2.24 -5.00
CA ARG A 124 -8.30 3.67 -5.05
C ARG A 124 -7.58 4.04 -6.34
N ILE A 125 -6.71 3.17 -6.87
CA ILE A 125 -6.08 3.36 -8.18
C ILE A 125 -7.17 3.45 -9.27
N ASN A 126 -8.09 2.48 -9.32
CA ASN A 126 -9.21 2.52 -10.27
C ASN A 126 -10.07 3.78 -10.08
N TYR A 127 -10.40 4.13 -8.84
CA TYR A 127 -11.24 5.29 -8.54
C TYR A 127 -10.60 6.62 -8.97
N TYR A 128 -9.29 6.77 -8.74
CA TYR A 128 -8.56 7.98 -9.09
C TYR A 128 -8.44 8.14 -10.61
N PHE A 129 -7.94 7.11 -11.31
CA PHE A 129 -7.73 7.13 -12.76
C PHE A 129 -8.97 6.82 -13.61
N LYS A 130 -10.11 6.57 -12.97
CA LYS A 130 -11.39 6.22 -13.60
C LYS A 130 -11.35 4.91 -14.40
N PHE A 131 -10.47 3.99 -14.04
CA PHE A 131 -10.42 2.66 -14.65
C PHE A 131 -11.66 1.85 -14.27
N LYS A 132 -12.26 1.20 -15.27
CA LYS A 132 -13.52 0.44 -15.13
C LYS A 132 -13.32 -1.07 -15.25
N GLY A 133 -12.09 -1.52 -15.53
CA GLY A 133 -11.76 -2.93 -15.53
C GLY A 133 -11.63 -3.52 -14.12
N PRO A 134 -11.15 -4.78 -14.01
CA PRO A 134 -11.05 -5.47 -12.73
C PRO A 134 -10.14 -4.75 -11.73
N SER A 135 -10.42 -4.93 -10.44
CA SER A 135 -9.60 -4.40 -9.34
C SER A 135 -9.44 -5.47 -8.28
N TYR A 136 -8.30 -6.16 -8.26
CA TYR A 136 -8.04 -7.27 -7.36
C TYR A 136 -6.91 -6.99 -6.41
N ASN A 137 -7.16 -7.29 -5.14
CA ASN A 137 -6.12 -7.51 -4.15
C ASN A 137 -5.85 -9.03 -4.06
N VAL A 138 -4.60 -9.43 -4.17
CA VAL A 138 -4.17 -10.83 -4.17
C VAL A 138 -3.29 -11.05 -2.94
N ASP A 139 -3.64 -12.06 -2.13
CA ASP A 139 -2.83 -12.49 -1.01
C ASP A 139 -2.52 -13.99 -1.12
N THR A 140 -1.28 -14.28 -1.48
CA THR A 140 -0.66 -15.61 -1.47
C THR A 140 0.60 -15.60 -0.60
N ALA A 141 0.60 -14.76 0.45
CA ALA A 141 1.76 -14.47 1.29
C ALA A 141 2.95 -13.93 0.46
N CYS A 142 4.14 -14.52 0.59
CA CYS A 142 5.37 -14.02 -0.04
C CYS A 142 5.33 -14.01 -1.58
N SER A 143 4.41 -14.74 -2.22
CA SER A 143 4.26 -14.76 -3.68
C SER A 143 3.15 -13.85 -4.21
N SER A 144 2.54 -13.01 -3.36
CA SER A 144 1.38 -12.18 -3.70
C SER A 144 1.57 -11.32 -4.95
N SER A 145 2.72 -10.65 -5.09
CA SER A 145 3.00 -9.81 -6.26
C SER A 145 3.13 -10.62 -7.55
N PHE A 146 3.80 -11.77 -7.50
CA PHE A 146 3.93 -12.66 -8.66
C PHE A 146 2.58 -13.29 -9.04
N SER A 147 1.78 -13.69 -8.05
CA SER A 147 0.41 -14.17 -8.28
C SER A 147 -0.50 -13.09 -8.89
N ALA A 148 -0.35 -11.82 -8.47
CA ALA A 148 -1.06 -10.70 -9.08
C ALA A 148 -0.67 -10.49 -10.55
N ILE A 149 0.63 -10.57 -10.87
CA ILE A 149 1.12 -10.50 -12.26
C ILE A 149 0.56 -11.66 -13.10
N GLN A 150 0.61 -12.89 -12.58
CA GLN A 150 0.06 -14.06 -13.27
C GLN A 150 -1.42 -13.86 -13.58
N LEU A 151 -2.20 -13.38 -12.61
CA LEU A 151 -3.62 -13.11 -12.79
C LEU A 151 -3.86 -12.04 -13.88
N ALA A 152 -3.06 -10.97 -13.89
CA ALA A 152 -3.11 -9.92 -14.91
C ALA A 152 -2.75 -10.41 -16.32
N CYS A 153 -1.79 -11.33 -16.45
CA CYS A 153 -1.44 -11.92 -17.75
C CYS A 153 -2.54 -12.83 -18.31
N THR A 154 -3.41 -13.37 -17.46
CA THR A 154 -4.49 -14.29 -17.84
C THR A 154 -5.89 -13.67 -17.90
N SER A 155 -6.01 -12.37 -17.62
CA SER A 155 -7.28 -11.63 -17.60
C SER A 155 -7.78 -11.20 -18.97
#